data_AF-A0AAU9FGH3-F1
#
_entry.id   AF-A0AAU9FGH3-F1
#
_cell.length_a   1.000
_cell.length_b   1.000
_cell.length_c   1.000
_cell.angle_alpha   90.00
_cell.angle_beta   90.00
_cell.angle_gamma   90.00
#
_symmetry.space_group_name_H-M   'P 1'
#
loop_
_entity.id
_entity.type
_entity.pdbx_description
1 polymer ?
#
loop_
_entity_poly.entity_id
_entity_poly.type
_entity_poly.pdbx_seq_one_letter_code
_entity_poly.pdbx_strand_id
1 'polypeptide(L)'
;MSDSQPTAKESNLNCECPAASSTTSLNAAAAVAAAACPANVVTIPVPILQSEGTFVYITVKGSLHDYTCTIFGLNQAEVQALSKRFESGVKQCVNGIMVAVPPMVMLNTLAQLSYKVVCSCGEAEICWTMQREV
;
A
#
# COMPACT_ATOMS: atom_id res chain seq x y z
N MET A 1 -55.20 -21.31 -1.67
CA MET A 1 -53.95 -21.19 -0.90
C MET A 1 -53.01 -20.38 -1.75
N SER A 2 -52.71 -19.19 -1.28
CA SER A 2 -52.22 -18.06 -2.05
C SER A 2 -50.73 -18.15 -2.36
N ASP A 3 -50.35 -17.83 -3.60
CA ASP A 3 -48.99 -17.48 -4.01
C ASP A 3 -48.44 -16.31 -3.18
N SER A 4 -47.18 -16.41 -2.75
CA SER A 4 -46.45 -15.31 -2.14
C SER A 4 -44.96 -15.40 -2.47
N GLN A 5 -44.54 -14.47 -3.31
CA GLN A 5 -43.20 -14.16 -3.82
C GLN A 5 -42.30 -13.55 -2.74
N PRO A 6 -40.98 -13.86 -2.69
CA PRO A 6 -40.05 -13.19 -1.77
C PRO A 6 -39.53 -11.87 -2.37
N THR A 7 -39.70 -10.78 -1.64
CA THR A 7 -39.20 -9.43 -1.95
C THR A 7 -37.72 -9.29 -1.60
N ALA A 8 -36.87 -9.03 -2.60
CA ALA A 8 -35.48 -8.60 -2.41
C ALA A 8 -35.45 -7.11 -2.05
N LYS A 9 -34.80 -6.73 -0.95
CA LYS A 9 -34.49 -5.34 -0.60
C LYS A 9 -33.09 -5.01 -1.08
N GLU A 10 -32.98 -4.22 -2.14
CA GLU A 10 -31.75 -3.58 -2.59
C GLU A 10 -31.43 -2.38 -1.69
N SER A 11 -30.26 -2.39 -1.03
CA SER A 11 -29.74 -1.23 -0.33
C SER A 11 -28.74 -0.49 -1.23
N ASN A 12 -29.21 0.58 -1.87
CA ASN A 12 -28.40 1.55 -2.59
C ASN A 12 -27.64 2.44 -1.59
N LEU A 13 -26.30 2.38 -1.58
CA LEU A 13 -25.44 3.34 -0.88
C LEU A 13 -25.01 4.41 -1.88
N ASN A 14 -25.75 5.51 -1.91
CA ASN A 14 -25.39 6.75 -2.59
C ASN A 14 -24.47 7.57 -1.68
N CYS A 15 -23.30 8.00 -2.16
CA CYS A 15 -22.40 8.92 -1.46
C CYS A 15 -22.20 10.15 -2.36
N GLU A 16 -23.00 11.19 -2.14
CA GLU A 16 -22.90 12.48 -2.81
C GLU A 16 -21.80 13.34 -2.18
N CYS A 17 -20.88 13.84 -3.00
CA CYS A 17 -19.87 14.83 -2.61
C CYS A 17 -20.42 16.26 -2.74
N PRO A 18 -20.27 17.15 -1.74
CA PRO A 18 -20.66 18.55 -1.90
C PRO A 18 -19.63 19.36 -2.70
N ALA A 19 -20.12 20.17 -3.65
CA ALA A 19 -19.34 21.13 -4.41
C ALA A 19 -18.90 22.32 -3.53
N ALA A 20 -17.61 22.68 -3.56
CA ALA A 20 -17.09 23.89 -2.93
C ALA A 20 -17.07 25.05 -3.94
N SER A 21 -17.94 26.02 -3.71
CA SER A 21 -18.04 27.28 -4.46
C SER A 21 -16.91 28.24 -4.11
N SER A 22 -16.32 28.81 -5.16
CA SER A 22 -15.33 29.88 -5.17
C SER A 22 -15.87 31.23 -4.70
N THR A 23 -15.09 31.98 -3.91
CA THR A 23 -15.10 33.46 -3.89
C THR A 23 -13.74 34.04 -3.50
N THR A 24 -13.42 35.12 -4.21
CA THR A 24 -12.19 35.90 -4.39
C THR A 24 -11.81 36.88 -3.29
N SER A 25 -10.52 37.26 -3.21
CA SER A 25 -9.95 38.64 -3.39
C SER A 25 -8.59 38.78 -2.69
N LEU A 26 -7.62 39.66 -3.01
CA LEU A 26 -7.14 40.46 -4.15
C LEU A 26 -5.82 41.12 -3.65
N ASN A 27 -4.97 41.59 -4.57
CA ASN A 27 -3.84 42.54 -4.41
C ASN A 27 -2.45 41.95 -4.02
N ALA A 28 -1.33 42.37 -4.62
CA ALA A 28 -1.05 43.38 -5.63
C ALA A 28 0.27 43.08 -6.38
N ALA A 29 0.33 43.68 -7.58
CA ALA A 29 1.33 43.66 -8.63
C ALA A 29 2.82 43.78 -8.25
N ALA A 30 3.65 43.08 -9.03
CA ALA A 30 4.67 43.75 -9.85
C ALA A 30 4.95 42.90 -11.10
N ALA A 31 4.58 43.45 -12.25
CA ALA A 31 4.84 42.89 -13.57
C ALA A 31 6.24 43.28 -14.03
N VAL A 32 6.97 42.32 -14.63
CA VAL A 32 7.88 42.62 -15.73
C VAL A 32 7.70 41.52 -16.77
N ALA A 33 7.19 41.89 -17.93
CA ALA A 33 6.96 41.00 -19.06
C ALA A 33 8.24 40.87 -19.90
N ALA A 34 8.63 39.63 -20.19
CA ALA A 34 9.41 39.28 -21.38
C ALA A 34 8.87 37.95 -21.91
N ALA A 35 8.43 37.97 -23.16
CA ALA A 35 7.62 36.96 -23.82
C ALA A 35 8.42 35.71 -24.23
N ALA A 36 7.97 34.56 -23.74
CA ALA A 36 8.08 33.23 -24.34
C ALA A 36 7.10 32.35 -23.58
N CYS A 37 6.22 31.60 -24.25
CA CYS A 37 5.13 30.84 -23.63
C CYS A 37 5.64 30.02 -22.43
N PRO A 38 5.38 30.42 -21.16
CA PRO A 38 5.93 29.70 -20.04
C PRO A 38 4.99 28.55 -19.77
N ALA A 39 5.41 27.33 -20.12
CA ALA A 39 4.87 26.16 -19.44
C ALA A 39 5.03 26.45 -17.94
N ASN A 40 3.90 26.53 -17.22
CA ASN A 40 3.90 26.81 -15.79
C ASN A 40 4.38 25.55 -15.07
N VAL A 41 5.69 25.28 -15.17
CA VAL A 41 6.36 24.17 -14.51
C VAL A 41 6.48 24.55 -13.05
N VAL A 42 5.44 24.24 -12.30
CA VAL A 42 5.46 24.31 -10.84
C VAL A 42 6.40 23.20 -10.38
N THR A 43 7.66 23.56 -10.16
CA THR A 43 8.65 22.67 -9.59
C THR A 43 8.36 22.58 -8.11
N ILE A 44 7.51 21.63 -7.71
CA ILE A 44 7.32 21.30 -6.30
C ILE A 44 8.56 20.51 -5.90
N PRO A 45 9.39 20.98 -4.95
CA PRO A 45 10.40 20.13 -4.34
C PRO A 45 9.64 18.99 -3.66
N VAL A 46 9.64 17.81 -4.28
CA VAL A 46 9.16 16.61 -3.60
C VAL A 46 10.01 16.51 -2.34
N PRO A 47 9.42 16.46 -1.14
CA PRO A 47 10.19 16.18 0.06
C PRO A 47 10.80 14.79 -0.12
N ILE A 48 12.04 14.74 -0.58
CA ILE A 48 12.83 13.54 -0.53
C ILE A 48 13.06 13.37 0.97
N LEU A 49 12.25 12.52 1.61
CA LEU A 49 12.51 12.07 2.97
C LEU A 49 13.87 11.34 2.93
N GLN A 50 14.95 12.11 3.02
CA GLN A 50 16.29 11.63 3.29
C GLN A 50 16.31 11.21 4.75
N SER A 51 15.67 10.09 5.05
CA SER A 51 15.96 9.38 6.28
C SER A 51 17.38 8.83 6.12
N GLU A 52 18.36 9.44 6.79
CA GLU A 52 19.78 9.05 6.75
C GLU A 52 20.04 7.75 7.54
N GLY A 53 19.28 6.71 7.19
CA GLY A 53 19.33 5.39 7.80
C GLY A 53 19.76 4.32 6.79
N THR A 54 20.35 3.23 7.29
CA THR A 54 20.51 2.02 6.48
C THR A 54 19.17 1.31 6.42
N PHE A 55 18.67 0.99 5.23
CA PHE A 55 17.39 0.31 5.06
C PHE A 55 17.57 -1.13 4.58
N VAL A 56 16.79 -2.04 5.16
CA VAL A 56 16.61 -3.40 4.65
C VAL A 56 15.27 -3.48 3.95
N TYR A 57 15.29 -4.03 2.73
CA TYR A 57 14.12 -4.20 1.89
C TYR A 57 13.74 -5.67 1.80
N ILE A 58 12.44 -5.92 1.88
CA ILE A 58 11.85 -7.22 1.62
C ILE A 58 10.73 -7.09 0.60
N THR A 59 10.45 -8.18 -0.10
CA THR A 59 9.30 -8.26 -1.00
C THR A 59 8.34 -9.31 -0.48
N VAL A 60 7.07 -8.96 -0.38
CA VAL A 60 5.97 -9.87 -0.04
C VAL A 60 5.07 -9.99 -1.25
N LYS A 61 4.77 -11.20 -1.68
CA LYS A 61 3.83 -11.50 -2.75
C LYS A 61 2.66 -12.30 -2.18
N GLY A 62 1.43 -11.96 -2.54
CA GLY A 62 0.24 -12.72 -2.15
C GLY A 62 -1.01 -12.27 -2.89
N SER A 63 -2.14 -12.94 -2.67
CA SER A 63 -3.43 -12.54 -3.21
C SER A 63 -4.44 -12.34 -2.08
N LEU A 64 -5.34 -11.38 -2.21
CA LEU A 64 -6.47 -11.21 -1.27
C LEU A 64 -7.46 -12.39 -1.34
N HIS A 65 -7.42 -13.17 -2.41
CA HIS A 65 -8.25 -14.35 -2.63
C HIS A 65 -7.55 -15.65 -2.21
N ASP A 66 -6.29 -15.59 -1.77
CA ASP A 66 -5.49 -16.74 -1.38
C ASP A 66 -5.00 -16.63 0.07
N TYR A 67 -4.71 -17.78 0.66
CA TYR A 67 -4.20 -17.93 2.03
C TYR A 67 -2.71 -18.24 2.04
N THR A 68 -1.97 -17.82 1.00
CA THR A 68 -0.53 -17.98 0.93
C THR A 68 0.17 -16.67 0.60
N CYS A 69 1.30 -16.45 1.26
CA CYS A 69 2.19 -15.34 1.00
C CYS A 69 3.60 -15.87 0.75
N THR A 70 4.31 -15.32 -0.22
CA THR A 70 5.74 -15.58 -0.44
C THR A 70 6.54 -14.35 -0.10
N ILE A 71 7.66 -14.53 0.60
CA ILE A 71 8.48 -13.45 1.14
C ILE A 71 9.92 -13.68 0.73
N PHE A 72 10.56 -12.62 0.26
CA PHE A 72 11.92 -12.61 -0.26
C PHE A 72 12.73 -11.54 0.47
N GLY A 73 14.01 -11.85 0.74
CA GLY A 73 14.96 -10.90 1.36
C GLY A 73 14.98 -10.90 2.91
N LEU A 74 14.27 -11.82 3.57
CA LEU A 74 14.36 -11.97 5.03
C LEU A 74 15.72 -12.54 5.47
N ASN A 75 16.21 -12.07 6.60
CA ASN A 75 17.40 -12.61 7.25
C ASN A 75 17.09 -13.93 7.98
N GLN A 76 18.11 -14.76 8.22
CA GLN A 76 17.92 -16.07 8.85
C GLN A 76 17.26 -15.99 10.24
N ALA A 77 17.60 -14.98 11.05
CA ALA A 77 16.97 -14.77 12.35
C ALA A 77 15.47 -14.46 12.23
N GLU A 78 15.07 -13.70 11.20
CA GLU A 78 13.68 -13.35 10.93
C GLU A 78 12.90 -14.56 10.42
N VAL A 79 13.51 -15.35 9.52
CA VAL A 79 12.94 -16.62 9.05
C VAL A 79 12.68 -17.57 10.23
N GLN A 80 13.62 -17.68 11.18
CA GLN A 80 13.45 -18.50 12.37
C GLN A 80 12.34 -17.96 13.29
N ALA A 81 12.28 -16.64 13.51
CA ALA A 81 11.22 -16.01 14.30
C ALA A 81 9.84 -16.22 13.65
N LEU A 82 9.75 -16.10 12.32
CA LEU A 82 8.52 -16.32 11.57
C LEU A 82 8.11 -17.80 11.61
N SER A 83 9.07 -18.73 11.50
CA SER A 83 8.82 -20.18 11.62
C SER A 83 8.30 -20.55 13.00
N LYS A 84 8.82 -19.92 14.07
CA LYS A 84 8.30 -20.09 15.43
C LYS A 84 6.89 -19.49 15.60
N ARG A 85 6.59 -18.41 14.90
CA ARG A 85 5.26 -17.77 14.94
C ARG A 85 4.22 -18.56 14.16
N PHE A 86 4.63 -19.25 13.10
CA PHE A 86 3.78 -20.07 12.23
C PHE A 86 4.33 -21.50 12.15
N GLU A 87 4.20 -22.24 13.25
CA GLU A 87 4.86 -23.55 13.49
C GLU A 87 4.65 -24.60 12.40
N SER A 88 3.57 -24.52 11.61
CA SER A 88 3.28 -25.44 10.50
C SER A 88 3.14 -24.75 9.13
N GLY A 89 3.24 -23.42 9.10
CA GLY A 89 2.86 -22.61 7.94
C GLY A 89 4.00 -22.25 7.02
N VAL A 90 5.27 -22.36 7.46
CA VAL A 90 6.44 -21.88 6.71
C VAL A 90 7.07 -23.02 5.90
N LYS A 91 7.16 -22.82 4.59
CA LYS A 91 7.85 -23.71 3.63
C LYS A 91 8.91 -22.90 2.90
N GLN A 92 10.12 -23.45 2.73
CA GLN A 92 11.12 -22.76 1.91
C GLN A 92 10.69 -22.77 0.43
N CYS A 93 10.98 -21.68 -0.27
CA CYS A 93 10.85 -21.57 -1.72
C CYS A 93 12.14 -20.97 -2.31
N VAL A 94 12.23 -20.91 -3.63
CA VAL A 94 13.43 -20.38 -4.31
C VAL A 94 13.64 -18.93 -3.91
N ASN A 95 14.78 -18.64 -3.27
CA ASN A 95 15.17 -17.30 -2.76
C ASN A 95 14.26 -16.69 -1.68
N GLY A 96 13.42 -17.50 -1.04
CA GLY A 96 12.47 -16.97 -0.06
C GLY A 96 11.78 -18.04 0.78
N ILE A 97 10.69 -17.62 1.41
CA ILE A 97 9.80 -18.51 2.16
C ILE A 97 8.36 -18.30 1.73
N MET A 98 7.59 -19.36 1.74
CA MET A 98 6.14 -19.36 1.58
C MET A 98 5.50 -19.59 2.94
N VAL A 99 4.52 -18.78 3.29
CA VAL A 99 3.79 -18.86 4.55
C VAL A 99 2.31 -18.98 4.25
N ALA A 100 1.67 -20.00 4.82
CA ALA A 100 0.24 -20.27 4.65
C ALA A 100 -0.63 -19.35 5.54
N VAL A 101 -0.60 -18.04 5.28
CA VAL A 101 -1.48 -17.05 5.91
C VAL A 101 -1.98 -16.00 4.91
N PRO A 102 -3.14 -15.35 5.17
CA PRO A 102 -3.61 -14.24 4.35
C PRO A 102 -2.64 -13.05 4.33
N PRO A 103 -2.60 -12.27 3.23
CA PRO A 103 -1.71 -11.10 3.12
C PRO A 103 -1.85 -10.10 4.27
N MET A 104 -3.08 -9.85 4.74
CA MET A 104 -3.31 -8.91 5.84
C MET A 104 -2.61 -9.35 7.14
N VAL A 105 -2.62 -10.65 7.44
CA VAL A 105 -1.95 -11.21 8.63
C VAL A 105 -0.43 -11.12 8.46
N MET A 106 0.08 -11.40 7.26
CA MET A 106 1.50 -11.34 6.96
C MET A 106 2.05 -9.92 7.07
N LEU A 107 1.42 -8.95 6.40
CA LEU A 107 1.85 -7.54 6.41
C LEU A 107 1.84 -6.97 7.83
N ASN A 108 0.79 -7.25 8.62
CA ASN A 108 0.72 -6.82 10.01
C ASN A 108 1.80 -7.49 10.89
N THR A 109 2.14 -8.74 10.61
CA THR A 109 3.23 -9.45 11.31
C THR A 109 4.58 -8.81 11.01
N LEU A 110 4.84 -8.49 9.74
CA LEU A 110 6.07 -7.81 9.33
C LEU A 110 6.13 -6.37 9.86
N ALA A 111 4.99 -5.69 9.99
CA ALA A 111 4.91 -4.38 10.64
C ALA A 111 5.34 -4.40 12.11
N GLN A 112 5.10 -5.51 12.83
CA GLN A 112 5.62 -5.68 14.20
C GLN A 112 7.14 -5.84 14.25
N LEU A 113 7.78 -6.19 13.12
CA LEU A 113 9.24 -6.21 12.95
C LEU A 113 9.77 -4.89 12.37
N SER A 114 8.98 -3.81 12.47
CA SER A 114 9.27 -2.46 11.96
C SER A 114 9.37 -2.32 10.44
N TYR A 115 8.92 -3.32 9.67
CA TYR A 115 8.78 -3.17 8.22
C TYR A 115 7.56 -2.31 7.87
N LYS A 116 7.75 -1.32 7.01
CA LYS A 116 6.71 -0.44 6.48
C LYS A 116 6.54 -0.68 4.98
N VAL A 117 5.31 -0.74 4.49
CA VAL A 117 5.04 -0.83 3.05
C VAL A 117 5.47 0.48 2.38
N VAL A 118 6.28 0.39 1.32
CA VAL A 118 6.75 1.55 0.54
C VAL A 118 6.11 1.63 -0.83
N CYS A 119 5.81 0.49 -1.44
CA CYS A 119 5.08 0.43 -2.69
C CYS A 119 4.32 -0.89 -2.80
N SER A 120 3.24 -0.86 -3.57
CA SER A 120 2.46 -2.04 -3.94
C SER A 120 2.22 -2.04 -5.45
N CYS A 121 2.31 -3.21 -6.08
CA CYS A 121 2.04 -3.38 -7.51
C CYS A 121 1.40 -4.75 -7.76
N GLY A 122 0.43 -4.83 -8.66
CA GLY A 122 -0.25 -6.07 -9.03
C GLY A 122 -1.77 -5.93 -9.05
N GLU A 123 -2.45 -6.97 -9.54
CA GLU A 123 -3.91 -7.00 -9.68
C GLU A 123 -4.49 -8.23 -8.96
N ALA A 124 -4.40 -9.43 -9.55
CA ALA A 124 -4.85 -10.67 -8.91
C ALA A 124 -3.87 -11.16 -7.84
N GLU A 125 -2.58 -11.09 -8.14
CA GLU A 125 -1.48 -11.23 -7.17
C GLU A 125 -0.85 -9.85 -6.98
N ILE A 126 -0.63 -9.48 -5.73
CA ILE A 126 -0.08 -8.19 -5.33
C ILE A 126 1.29 -8.44 -4.72
N CYS A 127 2.25 -7.62 -5.13
CA CYS A 127 3.58 -7.52 -4.56
C CYS A 127 3.67 -6.25 -3.72
N TRP A 128 4.07 -6.37 -2.47
CA TRP A 128 4.40 -5.28 -1.57
C TRP A 128 5.90 -5.26 -1.33
N THR A 129 6.53 -4.12 -1.62
CA THR A 129 7.87 -3.85 -1.12
C THR A 129 7.73 -3.25 0.26
N MET A 130 8.43 -3.83 1.24
CA MET A 130 8.49 -3.28 2.59
C MET A 130 9.94 -2.91 2.94
N GLN A 131 10.11 -1.85 3.71
CA GLN A 131 11.40 -1.39 4.20
C GLN A 131 11.40 -1.28 5.71
N ARG A 132 12.52 -1.59 6.35
CA ARG A 132 12.79 -1.23 7.75
C ARG A 132 14.12 -0.51 7.87
N GLU A 133 14.20 0.36 8.84
CA GLU A 133 15.47 0.97 9.26
C GLU A 133 16.26 -0.03 10.11
N VAL A 134 17.59 -0.03 9.97
CA VAL A 134 18.53 -0.92 10.67
C VAL A 134 19.31 -0.15 11.72
#